data_AF-A0A484D1G3-F1
#
_entry.id   AF-A0A484D1G3-F1
#
_cell.length_a   1.000
_cell.length_b   1.000
_cell.length_c   1.000
_cell.angle_alpha   90.00
_cell.angle_beta   90.00
_cell.angle_gamma   90.00
#
_symmetry.space_group_name_H-M   'P 1'
#
loop_
_entity.id
_entity.type
_entity.pdbx_description
1 polymer ?
#
loop_
_entity_poly.entity_id
_entity_poly.type
_entity_poly.pdbx_seq_one_letter_code
_entity_poly.pdbx_strand_id
1 'polypeptide(L)'
;MHLNAFGQPRRRRNRRRRRESVRPVYGRDVSSNLKLNREEEGNIPEYTERKRGIHSWVTMNELEDVSHHIQDRISSLQRMLDLSVAELPQNKMKKLGQELFVLEELLEEFEKCVGQQREQLKHLKQLEKSLQKDLEDVQHIKDNVPAHMPRKKEPANGSQPVKNQREGGDLQPAQPENVKKTNKSSVRELEVITMPEFQSIPQYMKGRASYEQLNAAVQSINTAAAAKYKILRQPLKSLNNHTRKLHQRFKDQETKDTKGHHFVVEDDIREFTQMKVDKRFQGILNMLRHCQRLRELRGGGVIRYMLL
;
A
#
# COMPACT_ATOMS: atom_id res chain seq x y z
N MET A 1 11.86 11.13 68.33
CA MET A 1 12.83 10.02 68.48
C MET A 1 12.73 9.14 67.24
N HIS A 2 13.83 8.45 66.85
CA HIS A 2 14.06 7.46 65.76
C HIS A 2 13.06 7.35 64.57
N LEU A 3 13.44 7.51 63.29
CA LEU A 3 14.48 6.87 62.43
C LEU A 3 14.18 5.44 61.93
N ASN A 4 14.63 5.19 60.68
CA ASN A 4 14.75 3.90 59.95
C ASN A 4 13.46 3.30 59.34
N ALA A 5 13.49 2.64 58.16
CA ALA A 5 14.57 2.46 57.18
C ALA A 5 14.09 2.02 55.76
N PHE A 6 14.92 2.33 54.75
CA PHE A 6 15.23 1.63 53.48
C PHE A 6 14.21 0.72 52.76
N GLY A 7 14.07 0.94 51.43
CA GLY A 7 13.53 -0.04 50.48
C GLY A 7 13.89 0.26 49.01
N GLN A 8 14.98 -0.32 48.49
CA GLN A 8 15.44 -0.11 47.10
C GLN A 8 14.84 -1.12 46.08
N PRO A 9 14.74 -0.76 44.78
CA PRO A 9 14.01 -1.55 43.78
C PRO A 9 14.78 -2.75 43.19
N ARG A 10 14.11 -3.89 43.05
CA ARG A 10 14.67 -5.12 42.47
C ARG A 10 14.78 -5.07 40.94
N ARG A 11 15.98 -4.84 40.42
CA ARG A 11 16.34 -5.09 39.00
C ARG A 11 16.15 -6.58 38.65
N ARG A 12 15.30 -6.92 37.67
CA ARG A 12 15.26 -8.28 37.06
C ARG A 12 16.09 -8.31 35.77
N ARG A 13 16.84 -9.40 35.57
CA ARG A 13 17.82 -9.57 34.49
C ARG A 13 17.16 -10.02 33.17
N ASN A 14 17.54 -9.40 32.05
CA ASN A 14 17.25 -9.92 30.72
C ASN A 14 18.01 -11.23 30.47
N ARG A 15 17.31 -12.31 30.10
CA ARG A 15 17.91 -13.54 29.56
C ARG A 15 17.66 -13.62 28.05
N ARG A 16 18.60 -13.10 27.25
CA ARG A 16 18.67 -13.41 25.81
C ARG A 16 19.03 -14.90 25.66
N ARG A 17 18.12 -15.73 25.15
CA ARG A 17 18.48 -17.01 24.54
C ARG A 17 18.70 -16.80 23.05
N ARG A 18 19.93 -17.02 22.56
CA ARG A 18 20.13 -17.37 21.15
C ARG A 18 19.38 -18.69 20.89
N ARG A 19 18.81 -18.83 19.70
CA ARG A 19 18.60 -20.12 19.05
C ARG A 19 19.38 -20.05 17.74
N GLU A 20 20.22 -21.03 17.47
CA GLU A 20 20.93 -21.10 16.19
C GLU A 20 19.99 -21.50 15.06
N SER A 21 20.17 -20.87 13.89
CA SER A 21 19.44 -21.20 12.67
C SER A 21 20.26 -22.19 11.83
N VAL A 22 19.99 -23.49 12.00
CA VAL A 22 20.57 -24.52 11.13
C VAL A 22 19.94 -24.40 9.73
N ARG A 23 20.78 -24.21 8.71
CA ARG A 23 20.41 -24.34 7.29
C ARG A 23 21.10 -25.58 6.72
N PRO A 24 20.38 -26.50 6.07
CA PRO A 24 20.97 -27.39 5.07
C PRO A 24 21.32 -26.58 3.81
N VAL A 25 22.46 -26.87 3.18
CA VAL A 25 22.86 -26.32 1.87
C VAL A 25 23.45 -27.44 1.03
N TYR A 26 22.66 -27.99 0.10
CA TYR A 26 23.11 -28.76 -1.07
C TYR A 26 22.01 -28.72 -2.16
N GLY A 27 22.32 -28.80 -3.46
CA GLY A 27 23.70 -28.90 -3.97
C GLY A 27 23.94 -29.27 -5.44
N ARG A 28 22.99 -29.06 -6.37
CA ARG A 28 23.09 -29.31 -7.83
C ARG A 28 23.15 -30.78 -8.31
N ASP A 29 22.29 -31.03 -9.29
CA ASP A 29 22.51 -31.69 -10.59
C ASP A 29 23.91 -32.25 -10.90
N VAL A 30 23.93 -33.51 -11.37
CA VAL A 30 24.88 -33.98 -12.41
C VAL A 30 24.11 -34.88 -13.39
N SER A 31 24.16 -34.55 -14.69
CA SER A 31 23.65 -35.39 -15.77
C SER A 31 24.78 -35.78 -16.72
N SER A 32 25.05 -37.06 -16.89
CA SER A 32 25.87 -37.57 -18.02
C SER A 32 25.71 -39.10 -18.20
N ASN A 33 25.58 -39.52 -19.46
CA ASN A 33 25.62 -40.93 -19.89
C ASN A 33 27.07 -41.38 -20.16
N LEU A 34 27.38 -42.69 -20.08
CA LEU A 34 27.84 -43.50 -21.24
C LEU A 34 28.16 -45.00 -20.89
N LYS A 35 27.34 -45.92 -21.43
CA LYS A 35 27.73 -47.04 -22.31
C LYS A 35 29.24 -47.46 -22.45
N LEU A 36 29.58 -48.75 -22.19
CA LEU A 36 29.81 -49.83 -23.20
C LEU A 36 30.57 -51.09 -22.69
N ASN A 37 30.27 -52.24 -23.32
CA ASN A 37 31.07 -53.49 -23.51
C ASN A 37 31.49 -54.37 -22.30
N ARG A 38 31.90 -55.65 -22.47
CA ARG A 38 31.47 -56.80 -23.35
C ARG A 38 32.27 -58.06 -22.90
N GLU A 39 31.90 -59.24 -23.43
CA GLU A 39 32.64 -60.54 -23.33
C GLU A 39 32.68 -61.18 -21.90
N GLU A 40 32.75 -62.50 -21.70
CA GLU A 40 32.87 -63.64 -22.64
C GLU A 40 32.15 -64.93 -22.16
N GLU A 41 32.23 -65.99 -22.98
CA GLU A 41 31.40 -67.20 -23.17
C GLU A 41 31.23 -68.26 -22.05
N GLY A 42 30.31 -69.22 -22.29
CA GLY A 42 30.15 -70.47 -21.53
C GLY A 42 29.12 -71.44 -22.14
N ASN A 43 29.58 -72.58 -22.69
CA ASN A 43 28.76 -73.66 -23.32
C ASN A 43 28.43 -74.77 -22.26
N ILE A 44 27.65 -75.86 -22.43
CA ILE A 44 27.09 -76.72 -23.51
C ILE A 44 25.94 -77.57 -22.87
N PRO A 45 25.10 -78.38 -23.58
CA PRO A 45 24.64 -78.38 -24.98
C PRO A 45 23.09 -78.57 -25.13
N GLU A 46 22.64 -78.73 -26.37
CA GLU A 46 21.27 -79.03 -26.85
C GLU A 46 20.76 -80.46 -26.51
N TYR A 47 19.43 -80.63 -26.34
CA TYR A 47 18.72 -81.90 -26.56
C TYR A 47 17.33 -81.65 -27.16
N THR A 48 16.79 -82.61 -27.92
CA THR A 48 15.89 -82.32 -29.04
C THR A 48 14.40 -82.66 -28.85
N GLU A 49 13.58 -81.75 -29.41
CA GLU A 49 12.33 -81.98 -30.15
C GLU A 49 10.95 -82.24 -29.49
N ARG A 50 10.03 -81.32 -29.87
CA ARG A 50 8.65 -81.55 -30.36
C ARG A 50 7.61 -82.25 -29.44
N LYS A 51 6.65 -81.44 -29.00
CA LYS A 51 5.24 -81.56 -29.45
C LYS A 51 4.47 -80.24 -29.37
N ARG A 52 3.33 -80.18 -30.07
CA ARG A 52 2.54 -78.97 -30.34
C ARG A 52 1.60 -78.63 -29.17
N GLY A 53 1.51 -77.35 -28.82
CA GLY A 53 0.47 -76.78 -27.96
C GLY A 53 0.29 -75.29 -28.28
N ILE A 54 -0.90 -74.89 -28.72
CA ILE A 54 -1.28 -73.48 -28.92
C ILE A 54 -2.03 -73.02 -27.67
N HIS A 55 -1.97 -71.72 -27.36
CA HIS A 55 -2.49 -71.08 -26.14
C HIS A 55 -1.69 -71.38 -24.85
N SER A 56 -0.67 -70.55 -24.57
CA SER A 56 -0.79 -69.60 -23.45
C SER A 56 0.29 -68.51 -23.53
N TRP A 57 0.22 -67.67 -24.57
CA TRP A 57 0.67 -66.29 -24.41
C TRP A 57 -0.49 -65.51 -23.78
N VAL A 58 -0.82 -65.80 -22.52
CA VAL A 58 -1.40 -64.75 -21.66
C VAL A 58 -0.37 -63.63 -21.71
N THR A 59 -0.75 -62.50 -22.28
CA THR A 59 0.24 -61.49 -22.65
C THR A 59 0.96 -61.00 -21.40
N MET A 60 2.25 -60.64 -21.50
CA MET A 60 2.94 -60.06 -20.36
C MET A 60 2.21 -58.80 -19.88
N ASN A 61 1.60 -58.06 -20.81
CA ASN A 61 0.63 -56.99 -20.57
C ASN A 61 -0.54 -57.42 -19.66
N GLU A 62 -1.26 -58.51 -19.92
CA GLU A 62 -2.35 -58.97 -19.04
C GLU A 62 -1.86 -59.27 -17.62
N LEU A 63 -0.67 -59.85 -17.46
CA LEU A 63 -0.09 -60.15 -16.15
C LEU A 63 0.44 -58.88 -15.45
N GLU A 64 0.98 -57.93 -16.21
CA GLU A 64 1.40 -56.60 -15.75
C GLU A 64 0.20 -55.74 -15.34
N ASP A 65 -0.90 -55.76 -16.11
CA ASP A 65 -2.17 -55.09 -15.79
C ASP A 65 -2.79 -55.66 -14.50
N VAL A 66 -2.80 -56.99 -14.34
CA VAL A 66 -3.23 -57.66 -13.10
C VAL A 66 -2.29 -57.30 -11.94
N SER A 67 -0.98 -57.25 -12.16
CA SER A 67 0.01 -56.84 -11.15
C SER A 67 -0.19 -55.38 -10.72
N HIS A 68 -0.39 -54.46 -11.67
CA HIS A 68 -0.73 -53.06 -11.42
C HIS A 68 -2.07 -52.94 -10.68
N HIS A 69 -3.10 -53.69 -11.06
CA HIS A 69 -4.38 -53.67 -10.33
C HIS A 69 -4.22 -54.17 -8.89
N ILE A 70 -3.45 -55.24 -8.67
CA ILE A 70 -3.14 -55.75 -7.32
C ILE A 70 -2.36 -54.70 -6.52
N GLN A 71 -1.38 -54.03 -7.12
CA GLN A 71 -0.58 -52.99 -6.47
C GLN A 71 -1.43 -51.75 -6.11
N ASP A 72 -2.35 -51.33 -6.99
CA ASP A 72 -3.33 -50.27 -6.71
C ASP A 72 -4.31 -50.67 -5.59
N ARG A 73 -4.77 -51.93 -5.59
CA ARG A 73 -5.61 -52.48 -4.52
C ARG A 73 -4.88 -52.50 -3.18
N ILE A 74 -3.63 -52.94 -3.14
CA ILE A 74 -2.76 -52.91 -1.95
C ILE A 74 -2.56 -51.45 -1.48
N SER A 75 -2.23 -50.54 -2.39
CA SER A 75 -2.04 -49.11 -2.08
C SER A 75 -3.31 -48.44 -1.57
N SER A 76 -4.48 -48.85 -2.08
CA SER A 76 -5.79 -48.40 -1.61
C SER A 76 -6.12 -48.93 -0.21
N LEU A 77 -5.88 -50.23 0.04
CA LEU A 77 -6.03 -50.85 1.36
C LEU A 77 -5.10 -50.21 2.40
N GLN A 78 -3.84 -49.95 2.06
CA GLN A 78 -2.89 -49.23 2.91
C GLN A 78 -3.40 -47.84 3.28
N ARG A 79 -3.85 -47.05 2.30
CA ARG A 79 -4.39 -45.70 2.55
C ARG A 79 -5.66 -45.72 3.41
N MET A 80 -6.52 -46.73 3.28
CA MET A 80 -7.67 -46.91 4.18
C MET A 80 -7.24 -47.34 5.60
N LEU A 81 -6.19 -48.14 5.74
CA LEU A 81 -5.63 -48.50 7.04
C LEU A 81 -5.01 -47.28 7.74
N ASP A 82 -4.18 -46.50 7.03
CA ASP A 82 -3.60 -45.25 7.55
C ASP A 82 -4.69 -44.27 8.03
N LEU A 83 -5.76 -44.11 7.25
CA LEU A 83 -6.89 -43.24 7.59
C LEU A 83 -7.76 -43.74 8.75
N SER A 84 -7.78 -45.05 9.02
CA SER A 84 -8.55 -45.64 10.14
C SER A 84 -7.74 -45.78 11.42
N VAL A 85 -6.41 -45.89 11.34
CA VAL A 85 -5.50 -45.81 12.50
C VAL A 85 -5.30 -44.36 12.95
N ALA A 86 -5.44 -43.38 12.05
CA ALA A 86 -5.36 -41.97 12.39
C ALA A 86 -6.58 -41.49 13.20
N GLU A 87 -6.45 -41.42 14.52
CA GLU A 87 -7.34 -40.62 15.40
C GLU A 87 -7.17 -39.11 15.11
N LEU A 88 -7.63 -38.66 13.95
CA LEU A 88 -7.65 -37.27 13.55
C LEU A 88 -8.53 -36.48 14.54
N PRO A 89 -7.98 -35.50 15.29
CA PRO A 89 -8.75 -34.80 16.29
C PRO A 89 -9.91 -34.06 15.64
N GLN A 90 -11.13 -34.54 15.88
CA GLN A 90 -12.37 -34.07 15.24
C GLN A 90 -12.59 -32.55 15.44
N ASN A 91 -12.07 -32.00 16.54
CA ASN A 91 -12.06 -30.56 16.81
C ASN A 91 -11.11 -29.76 15.89
N LYS A 92 -10.00 -30.33 15.42
CA LYS A 92 -9.11 -29.71 14.41
C LYS A 92 -9.72 -29.78 13.03
N MET A 93 -10.34 -30.91 12.65
CA MET A 93 -11.01 -31.04 11.34
C MET A 93 -12.20 -30.09 11.22
N LYS A 94 -13.03 -29.97 12.27
CA LYS A 94 -14.13 -28.99 12.29
C LYS A 94 -13.63 -27.53 12.21
N LYS A 95 -12.52 -27.20 12.88
CA LYS A 95 -11.88 -25.88 12.75
C LYS A 95 -11.33 -25.63 11.34
N LEU A 96 -10.66 -26.62 10.74
CA LEU A 96 -10.16 -26.51 9.36
C LEU A 96 -11.31 -26.29 8.36
N GLY A 97 -12.43 -26.99 8.52
CA GLY A 97 -13.64 -26.76 7.72
C GLY A 97 -14.21 -25.34 7.89
N GLN A 98 -14.21 -24.82 9.13
CA GLN A 98 -14.62 -23.43 9.41
C GLN A 98 -13.65 -22.39 8.81
N GLU A 99 -12.34 -22.64 8.91
CA GLU A 99 -11.30 -21.77 8.34
C GLU A 99 -11.33 -21.79 6.79
N LEU A 100 -11.64 -22.93 6.18
CA LEU A 100 -11.84 -23.05 4.73
C LEU A 100 -13.12 -22.32 4.26
N PHE A 101 -14.23 -22.43 5.00
CA PHE A 101 -15.47 -21.72 4.68
C PHE A 101 -15.30 -20.19 4.76
N VAL A 102 -14.65 -19.69 5.81
CA VAL A 102 -14.32 -18.25 5.94
C VAL A 102 -13.34 -17.80 4.85
N LEU A 103 -12.45 -18.67 4.37
CA LEU A 103 -11.58 -18.39 3.23
C LEU A 103 -12.36 -18.33 1.91
N GLU A 104 -13.39 -19.17 1.74
CA GLU A 104 -14.29 -19.17 0.57
C GLU A 104 -15.12 -17.87 0.53
N GLU A 105 -15.74 -17.46 1.63
CA GLU A 105 -16.43 -16.17 1.77
C GLU A 105 -15.51 -14.99 1.43
N LEU A 106 -14.28 -14.99 1.97
CA LEU A 106 -13.29 -13.92 1.73
C LEU A 106 -12.79 -13.87 0.28
N LEU A 107 -12.71 -15.02 -0.41
CA LEU A 107 -12.37 -15.08 -1.83
C LEU A 107 -13.51 -14.54 -2.70
N GLU A 108 -14.77 -14.81 -2.35
CA GLU A 108 -15.94 -14.25 -3.04
C GLU A 108 -16.03 -12.72 -2.85
N GLU A 109 -15.75 -12.20 -1.65
CA GLU A 109 -15.62 -10.75 -1.40
C GLU A 109 -14.48 -10.12 -2.22
N PHE A 110 -13.33 -10.81 -2.31
CA PHE A 110 -12.18 -10.36 -3.10
C PHE A 110 -12.50 -10.30 -4.60
N GLU A 111 -13.16 -11.31 -5.16
CA GLU A 111 -13.59 -11.31 -6.57
C GLU A 111 -14.57 -10.17 -6.86
N LYS A 112 -15.57 -9.95 -5.98
CA LYS A 112 -16.50 -8.81 -6.06
C LYS A 112 -15.74 -7.47 -6.07
N CYS A 113 -14.73 -7.31 -5.21
CA CYS A 113 -13.91 -6.11 -5.14
C CYS A 113 -13.09 -5.89 -6.43
N VAL A 114 -12.43 -6.93 -6.94
CA VAL A 114 -11.67 -6.88 -8.21
C VAL A 114 -12.58 -6.56 -9.39
N GLY A 115 -13.80 -7.10 -9.42
CA GLY A 115 -14.83 -6.77 -10.42
C GLY A 115 -15.19 -5.28 -10.42
N GLN A 116 -15.48 -4.71 -9.24
CA GLN A 116 -15.79 -3.29 -9.08
C GLN A 116 -14.63 -2.38 -9.52
N GLN A 117 -13.40 -2.69 -9.09
CA GLN A 117 -12.20 -1.94 -9.50
C GLN A 117 -11.98 -1.99 -11.01
N ARG A 118 -12.24 -3.14 -11.65
CA ARG A 118 -12.14 -3.32 -13.10
C ARG A 118 -13.15 -2.45 -13.86
N GLU A 119 -14.36 -2.26 -13.33
CA GLU A 119 -15.38 -1.38 -13.93
C GLU A 119 -15.03 0.11 -13.76
N GLN A 120 -14.62 0.51 -12.55
CA GLN A 120 -14.12 1.87 -12.29
C GLN A 120 -12.96 2.24 -13.24
N LEU A 121 -12.05 1.29 -13.50
CA LEU A 121 -10.94 1.47 -14.45
C LEU A 121 -11.42 1.65 -15.89
N LYS A 122 -12.51 0.99 -16.33
CA LYS A 122 -13.14 1.26 -17.64
C LYS A 122 -13.69 2.68 -17.70
N HIS A 123 -14.43 3.12 -16.68
CA HIS A 123 -15.00 4.47 -16.65
C HIS A 123 -13.94 5.56 -16.64
N LEU A 124 -12.85 5.38 -15.89
CA LEU A 124 -11.71 6.30 -15.92
C LEU A 124 -11.07 6.36 -17.31
N LYS A 125 -10.93 5.24 -18.02
CA LYS A 125 -10.45 5.21 -19.43
C LYS A 125 -11.44 5.77 -20.45
N GLN A 126 -12.73 5.83 -20.14
CA GLN A 126 -13.73 6.52 -20.96
C GLN A 126 -13.60 8.04 -20.77
N LEU A 127 -13.46 8.50 -19.53
CA LEU A 127 -13.25 9.91 -19.17
C LEU A 127 -11.91 10.45 -19.69
N GLU A 128 -10.84 9.67 -19.61
CA GLU A 128 -9.52 9.99 -20.19
C GLU A 128 -9.64 10.28 -21.69
N LYS A 129 -10.38 9.45 -22.43
CA LYS A 129 -10.61 9.63 -23.87
C LYS A 129 -11.48 10.83 -24.21
N SER A 130 -12.53 11.13 -23.42
CA SER A 130 -13.32 12.34 -23.66
C SER A 130 -12.50 13.60 -23.40
N LEU A 131 -11.76 13.65 -22.28
CA LEU A 131 -10.87 14.78 -21.97
C LEU A 131 -9.76 14.96 -23.00
N GLN A 132 -9.22 13.88 -23.58
CA GLN A 132 -8.27 13.99 -24.69
C GLN A 132 -8.93 14.60 -25.93
N LYS A 133 -10.15 14.16 -26.31
CA LYS A 133 -10.89 14.78 -27.41
C LYS A 133 -11.19 16.25 -27.15
N ASP A 134 -11.60 16.61 -25.94
CA ASP A 134 -11.87 18.00 -25.55
C ASP A 134 -10.61 18.88 -25.69
N LEU A 135 -9.42 18.34 -25.40
CA LEU A 135 -8.14 19.02 -25.62
C LEU A 135 -7.78 19.15 -27.10
N GLU A 136 -8.05 18.12 -27.92
CA GLU A 136 -7.87 18.16 -29.38
C GLU A 136 -8.80 19.20 -30.03
N ASP A 137 -10.08 19.24 -29.62
CA ASP A 137 -11.06 20.24 -30.05
C ASP A 137 -10.65 21.67 -29.63
N VAL A 138 -10.19 21.87 -28.38
CA VAL A 138 -9.69 23.18 -27.90
C VAL A 138 -8.43 23.62 -28.63
N GLN A 139 -7.51 22.71 -28.95
CA GLN A 139 -6.31 23.03 -29.73
C GLN A 139 -6.67 23.38 -31.17
N HIS A 140 -7.60 22.65 -31.79
CA HIS A 140 -8.13 22.97 -33.12
C HIS A 140 -8.81 24.35 -33.15
N ILE A 141 -9.62 24.69 -32.13
CA ILE A 141 -10.22 26.03 -31.99
C ILE A 141 -9.15 27.11 -31.85
N LYS A 142 -8.11 26.88 -31.03
CA LYS A 142 -6.99 27.82 -30.81
C LYS A 142 -6.23 28.14 -32.10
N ASP A 143 -6.01 27.14 -32.93
CA ASP A 143 -5.21 27.29 -34.16
C ASP A 143 -6.04 27.89 -35.31
N ASN A 144 -7.38 27.71 -35.29
CA ASN A 144 -8.31 28.20 -36.32
C ASN A 144 -9.08 29.48 -35.90
N VAL A 145 -8.58 30.28 -34.93
CA VAL A 145 -9.27 31.53 -34.49
C VAL A 145 -9.37 32.57 -35.62
N PRO A 146 -10.59 32.93 -36.08
CA PRO A 146 -10.78 33.90 -37.17
C PRO A 146 -10.20 35.29 -36.87
N ALA A 147 -9.72 35.97 -37.92
CA ALA A 147 -9.02 37.26 -37.81
C ALA A 147 -9.83 38.40 -37.16
N HIS A 148 -11.16 38.32 -37.20
CA HIS A 148 -12.07 39.31 -36.60
C HIS A 148 -12.40 39.06 -35.13
N MET A 149 -11.91 37.97 -34.51
CA MET A 149 -12.19 37.69 -33.10
C MET A 149 -11.31 38.56 -32.16
N PRO A 150 -11.84 39.09 -31.03
CA PRO A 150 -11.08 39.94 -30.10
C PRO A 150 -9.89 39.23 -29.41
N ARG A 151 -8.74 39.17 -30.08
CA ARG A 151 -7.49 38.64 -29.52
C ARG A 151 -6.97 39.54 -28.39
N LYS A 152 -6.90 39.01 -27.17
CA LYS A 152 -6.15 39.65 -26.07
C LYS A 152 -4.68 39.77 -26.47
N LYS A 153 -4.18 40.99 -26.61
CA LYS A 153 -2.75 41.26 -26.83
C LYS A 153 -1.95 40.85 -25.60
N GLU A 154 -0.92 40.02 -25.79
CA GLU A 154 0.11 39.82 -24.78
C GLU A 154 1.04 41.05 -24.70
N PRO A 155 1.66 41.35 -23.55
CA PRO A 155 2.38 42.59 -23.33
C PRO A 155 3.80 42.54 -23.92
N ALA A 156 3.95 42.97 -25.18
CA ALA A 156 5.25 43.30 -25.76
C ALA A 156 5.74 44.68 -25.25
N ASN A 157 6.95 44.74 -24.71
CA ASN A 157 7.62 46.01 -24.39
C ASN A 157 7.99 46.74 -25.70
N GLY A 158 7.57 48.00 -25.86
CA GLY A 158 7.88 48.81 -27.03
C GLY A 158 7.44 50.26 -26.86
N SER A 159 8.40 51.17 -27.01
CA SER A 159 8.34 52.61 -26.71
C SER A 159 7.16 53.41 -27.30
N GLN A 160 6.62 54.28 -26.45
CA GLN A 160 6.05 55.64 -26.64
C GLN A 160 6.31 56.42 -27.96
N PRO A 161 5.66 57.61 -28.19
CA PRO A 161 4.36 58.12 -27.68
C PRO A 161 3.54 58.96 -28.71
N VAL A 162 2.21 59.12 -28.52
CA VAL A 162 1.47 60.30 -29.04
C VAL A 162 0.35 60.76 -28.08
N LYS A 163 0.16 62.09 -27.99
CA LYS A 163 -1.03 62.79 -27.44
C LYS A 163 -2.30 62.43 -28.26
N ASN A 164 -3.56 62.68 -27.88
CA ASN A 164 -4.18 63.53 -26.84
C ASN A 164 -5.58 62.90 -26.50
N GLN A 165 -6.47 63.37 -25.63
CA GLN A 165 -6.53 64.56 -24.76
C GLN A 165 -7.29 64.20 -23.45
N ARG A 166 -8.37 64.93 -23.14
CA ARG A 166 -9.40 64.77 -22.09
C ARG A 166 -10.60 65.70 -22.49
N GLU A 167 -11.77 65.86 -21.85
CA GLU A 167 -12.56 65.28 -20.73
C GLU A 167 -14.02 65.13 -21.28
N GLY A 168 -15.01 64.48 -20.65
CA GLY A 168 -15.15 63.76 -19.37
C GLY A 168 -16.64 63.46 -19.10
N GLY A 169 -16.96 62.55 -18.16
CA GLY A 169 -18.35 62.18 -17.81
C GLY A 169 -18.40 60.98 -16.86
N ASP A 170 -19.38 60.95 -15.94
CA ASP A 170 -19.46 59.97 -14.84
C ASP A 170 -20.36 58.77 -15.17
N LEU A 171 -20.13 57.67 -14.42
CA LEU A 171 -21.02 56.56 -14.02
C LEU A 171 -20.30 55.20 -13.95
N GLN A 172 -20.33 54.62 -12.75
CA GLN A 172 -20.00 53.24 -12.40
C GLN A 172 -21.01 52.23 -13.02
N PRO A 173 -20.73 50.89 -13.10
CA PRO A 173 -20.03 50.11 -12.08
C PRO A 173 -19.14 48.92 -12.51
N ALA A 174 -18.61 48.24 -11.47
CA ALA A 174 -18.13 46.87 -11.45
C ALA A 174 -16.91 46.49 -12.34
N GLN A 175 -15.70 46.72 -11.82
CA GLN A 175 -14.54 45.93 -12.24
C GLN A 175 -14.60 44.52 -11.61
N PRO A 176 -14.52 43.42 -12.38
CA PRO A 176 -14.21 42.11 -11.84
C PRO A 176 -12.73 42.05 -11.47
N GLU A 177 -12.41 41.78 -10.20
CA GLU A 177 -11.01 41.80 -9.75
C GLU A 177 -10.12 40.78 -10.46
N ASN A 178 -9.07 41.33 -11.05
CA ASN A 178 -7.91 40.69 -11.67
C ASN A 178 -7.52 39.34 -11.04
N VAL A 179 -7.97 38.24 -11.67
CA VAL A 179 -7.64 36.86 -11.28
C VAL A 179 -6.16 36.57 -11.54
N LYS A 180 -5.30 37.03 -10.61
CA LYS A 180 -3.88 36.68 -10.58
C LYS A 180 -3.75 35.18 -10.40
N LYS A 181 -3.36 34.50 -11.48
CA LYS A 181 -3.03 33.06 -11.53
C LYS A 181 -1.84 32.78 -10.61
N THR A 182 -2.11 32.65 -9.32
CA THR A 182 -1.18 32.06 -8.37
C THR A 182 -1.12 30.57 -8.67
N ASN A 183 0.07 30.05 -8.91
CA ASN A 183 0.29 28.61 -9.09
C ASN A 183 0.07 27.91 -7.74
N LYS A 184 -1.21 27.63 -7.44
CA LYS A 184 -1.66 26.83 -6.30
C LYS A 184 -1.22 25.38 -6.51
N SER A 185 0.06 25.12 -6.29
CA SER A 185 0.43 23.84 -5.68
C SER A 185 -0.32 23.76 -4.37
N SER A 186 -1.36 22.94 -4.28
CA SER A 186 -2.01 22.66 -3.00
C SER A 186 -0.96 22.17 -2.00
N VAL A 187 -1.14 22.47 -0.72
CA VAL A 187 -0.50 21.69 0.32
C VAL A 187 -1.27 20.36 0.37
N ARG A 188 -0.61 19.23 0.58
CA ARG A 188 -1.36 17.98 0.74
C ARG A 188 -2.11 18.04 2.08
N GLU A 189 -3.42 17.93 2.01
CA GLU A 189 -4.34 18.02 3.15
C GLU A 189 -4.94 16.64 3.41
N LEU A 190 -5.17 16.30 4.68
CA LEU A 190 -5.90 15.08 5.05
C LEU A 190 -7.36 15.21 4.65
N GLU A 191 -7.86 14.23 3.93
CA GLU A 191 -9.30 14.07 3.70
C GLU A 191 -10.02 13.79 5.03
N VAL A 192 -11.19 14.42 5.21
CA VAL A 192 -12.06 14.16 6.36
C VAL A 192 -12.47 12.69 6.43
N ILE A 193 -12.69 12.21 7.65
CA ILE A 193 -13.23 10.88 7.89
C ILE A 193 -14.74 10.94 7.73
N THR A 194 -15.31 10.12 6.86
CA THR A 194 -16.76 10.02 6.65
C THR A 194 -17.42 9.20 7.77
N MET A 195 -18.75 9.33 7.94
CA MET A 195 -19.48 8.57 8.96
C MET A 195 -19.30 7.04 8.87
N PRO A 196 -19.41 6.37 7.70
CA PRO A 196 -19.17 4.92 7.62
C PRO A 196 -17.71 4.55 7.94
N GLU A 197 -16.72 5.33 7.52
CA GLU A 197 -15.32 5.12 7.91
C GLU A 197 -15.10 5.26 9.42
N PHE A 198 -15.79 6.19 10.09
CA PHE A 198 -15.74 6.29 11.56
C PHE A 198 -16.45 5.12 12.25
N GLN A 199 -17.53 4.60 11.66
CA GLN A 199 -18.25 3.45 12.20
C GLN A 199 -17.42 2.16 12.11
N SER A 200 -16.64 1.96 11.03
CA SER A 200 -15.79 0.77 10.86
C SER A 200 -14.57 0.71 11.79
N ILE A 201 -14.07 1.85 12.30
CA ILE A 201 -12.97 1.87 13.28
C ILE A 201 -13.32 0.98 14.50
N PRO A 202 -12.47 0.01 14.91
CA PRO A 202 -12.76 -0.83 16.06
C PRO A 202 -12.98 -0.05 17.36
N GLN A 203 -13.92 -0.50 18.19
CA GLN A 203 -14.33 0.23 19.40
C GLN A 203 -13.20 0.45 20.41
N TYR A 204 -12.22 -0.47 20.48
CA TYR A 204 -11.03 -0.32 21.33
C TYR A 204 -10.09 0.80 20.87
N MET A 205 -10.15 1.22 19.59
CA MET A 205 -9.42 2.38 19.06
C MET A 205 -10.22 3.67 19.25
N LYS A 206 -11.55 3.63 19.07
CA LYS A 206 -12.45 4.78 19.31
C LYS A 206 -12.49 5.21 20.78
N GLY A 207 -12.59 4.25 21.70
CA GLY A 207 -12.65 4.49 23.14
C GLY A 207 -13.85 5.35 23.55
N ARG A 208 -13.63 6.67 23.68
CA ARG A 208 -14.65 7.69 23.98
C ARG A 208 -14.57 8.92 23.04
N ALA A 209 -13.87 8.81 21.91
CA ALA A 209 -13.79 9.89 20.93
C ALA A 209 -15.07 9.96 20.06
N SER A 210 -15.58 11.16 19.79
CA SER A 210 -16.66 11.37 18.83
C SER A 210 -16.15 11.60 17.40
N TYR A 211 -17.02 11.40 16.43
CA TYR A 211 -16.81 11.74 15.01
C TYR A 211 -16.30 13.17 14.81
N GLU A 212 -16.91 14.13 15.50
CA GLU A 212 -16.55 15.55 15.46
C GLU A 212 -15.13 15.79 15.98
N GLN A 213 -14.73 15.10 17.05
CA GLN A 213 -13.41 15.24 17.65
C GLN A 213 -12.29 14.68 16.76
N LEU A 214 -12.59 13.61 16.02
CA LEU A 214 -11.70 13.07 14.99
C LEU A 214 -11.53 14.08 13.84
N ASN A 215 -12.63 14.61 13.30
CA ASN A 215 -12.57 15.55 12.17
C ASN A 215 -12.06 16.96 12.56
N ALA A 216 -12.29 17.43 13.79
CA ALA A 216 -11.66 18.65 14.30
C ALA A 216 -10.13 18.52 14.40
N ALA A 217 -9.63 17.31 14.68
CA ALA A 217 -8.20 17.03 14.65
C ALA A 217 -7.65 16.94 13.22
N VAL A 218 -8.40 16.39 12.26
CA VAL A 218 -8.08 16.46 10.82
C VAL A 218 -7.92 17.91 10.37
N GLN A 219 -8.90 18.76 10.66
CA GLN A 219 -8.85 20.19 10.35
C GLN A 219 -7.67 20.92 11.03
N SER A 220 -7.35 20.55 12.27
CA SER A 220 -6.20 21.10 13.00
C SER A 220 -4.87 20.69 12.36
N ILE A 221 -4.72 19.41 11.98
CA ILE A 221 -3.53 18.90 11.27
C ILE A 221 -3.38 19.60 9.91
N ASN A 222 -4.46 19.76 9.14
CA ASN A 222 -4.45 20.48 7.87
C ASN A 222 -4.07 21.96 8.05
N THR A 223 -4.56 22.60 9.10
CA THR A 223 -4.20 23.99 9.46
C THR A 223 -2.70 24.12 9.76
N ALA A 224 -2.14 23.20 10.56
CA ALA A 224 -0.71 23.16 10.86
C ALA A 224 0.14 22.90 9.61
N ALA A 225 -0.29 21.97 8.75
CA ALA A 225 0.37 21.67 7.48
C ALA A 225 0.35 22.89 6.54
N ALA A 226 -0.81 23.51 6.35
CA ALA A 226 -0.97 24.70 5.52
C ALA A 226 -0.10 25.86 6.02
N ALA A 227 -0.05 26.11 7.33
CA ALA A 227 0.81 27.13 7.93
C ALA A 227 2.31 26.84 7.72
N LYS A 228 2.76 25.62 8.00
CA LYS A 228 4.14 25.15 7.79
C LYS A 228 4.60 25.32 6.35
N TYR A 229 3.82 24.78 5.40
CA TYR A 229 4.19 24.81 3.99
C TYR A 229 3.97 26.19 3.34
N LYS A 230 3.11 27.05 3.89
CA LYS A 230 3.06 28.49 3.55
C LYS A 230 4.36 29.21 3.94
N ILE A 231 4.92 28.94 5.12
CA ILE A 231 6.21 29.52 5.56
C ILE A 231 7.38 28.98 4.71
N LEU A 232 7.42 27.68 4.42
CA LEU A 232 8.48 27.07 3.57
C LEU A 232 8.51 27.61 2.14
N ARG A 233 7.38 28.12 1.63
CA ARG A 233 7.26 28.70 0.27
C ARG A 233 7.47 30.22 0.24
N GLN A 234 7.51 30.90 1.39
CA GLN A 234 7.76 32.34 1.47
C GLN A 234 9.25 32.65 1.30
N PRO A 235 9.62 33.71 0.55
CA PRO A 235 11.02 34.07 0.37
C PRO A 235 11.62 34.55 1.69
N LEU A 236 12.83 34.09 2.03
CA LEU A 236 13.52 34.42 3.29
C LEU A 236 13.57 35.92 3.62
N LYS A 237 13.58 36.79 2.59
CA LYS A 237 13.59 38.25 2.72
C LYS A 237 12.27 38.83 3.29
N SER A 238 11.15 38.12 3.21
CA SER A 238 9.85 38.54 3.78
C SER A 238 9.49 37.82 5.09
N LEU A 239 10.42 37.05 5.68
CA LEU A 239 10.18 36.35 6.93
C LEU A 239 10.65 37.17 8.14
N ASN A 240 9.75 37.36 9.10
CA ASN A 240 10.05 37.88 10.44
C ASN A 240 10.99 36.91 11.19
N ASN A 241 11.68 37.39 12.22
CA ASN A 241 12.64 36.61 13.02
C ASN A 241 12.05 35.30 13.58
N HIS A 242 10.78 35.29 13.97
CA HIS A 242 10.10 34.05 14.43
C HIS A 242 9.87 33.06 13.28
N THR A 243 9.24 33.50 12.19
CA THR A 243 8.98 32.61 11.03
C THR A 243 10.25 32.18 10.31
N ARG A 244 11.35 32.95 10.43
CA ARG A 244 12.70 32.55 10.00
C ARG A 244 13.28 31.42 10.87
N LYS A 245 13.12 31.45 12.20
CA LYS A 245 13.49 30.34 13.09
C LYS A 245 12.67 29.09 12.78
N LEU A 246 11.36 29.23 12.58
CA LEU A 246 10.48 28.12 12.17
C LEU A 246 10.88 27.54 10.81
N HIS A 247 11.13 28.38 9.80
CA HIS A 247 11.62 27.93 8.50
C HIS A 247 12.93 27.15 8.60
N GLN A 248 13.86 27.55 9.47
CA GLN A 248 15.08 26.78 9.73
C GLN A 248 14.77 25.43 10.39
N ARG A 249 13.97 25.42 11.47
CA ARG A 249 13.48 24.20 12.15
C ARG A 249 12.87 23.20 11.16
N PHE A 250 12.06 23.67 10.22
CA PHE A 250 11.41 22.81 9.22
C PHE A 250 12.40 22.17 8.25
N LYS A 251 13.48 22.87 7.86
CA LYS A 251 14.55 22.32 7.03
C LYS A 251 15.44 21.34 7.80
N ASP A 252 15.80 21.66 9.04
CA ASP A 252 16.57 20.79 9.92
C ASP A 252 15.81 19.48 10.26
N GLN A 253 14.48 19.52 10.17
CA GLN A 253 13.60 18.36 10.32
C GLN A 253 13.48 17.49 9.05
N GLU A 254 13.88 17.93 7.85
CA GLU A 254 13.77 17.08 6.65
C GLU A 254 14.74 15.88 6.70
N THR A 255 14.28 14.72 6.24
CA THR A 255 15.12 13.53 6.02
C THR A 255 15.02 13.06 4.58
N LYS A 256 15.90 12.11 4.19
CA LYS A 256 15.85 11.47 2.87
C LYS A 256 14.46 10.85 2.60
N ASP A 257 13.84 10.29 3.63
CA ASP A 257 12.56 9.58 3.56
C ASP A 257 11.33 10.50 3.50
N THR A 258 11.46 11.77 3.90
CA THR A 258 10.40 12.78 3.77
C THR A 258 10.49 13.62 2.50
N LYS A 259 11.50 13.40 1.65
CA LYS A 259 11.67 14.19 0.43
C LYS A 259 10.44 14.03 -0.48
N GLY A 260 9.88 15.16 -0.93
CA GLY A 260 8.66 15.19 -1.75
C GLY A 260 7.34 14.90 -1.01
N HIS A 261 7.38 14.59 0.29
CA HIS A 261 6.21 14.29 1.09
C HIS A 261 5.87 15.45 2.04
N HIS A 262 4.58 15.72 2.24
CA HIS A 262 4.14 16.71 3.22
C HIS A 262 4.04 16.05 4.61
N PHE A 263 4.61 16.67 5.64
CA PHE A 263 4.58 16.14 7.01
C PHE A 263 4.49 17.23 8.08
N VAL A 264 3.84 16.92 9.20
CA VAL A 264 3.83 17.73 10.42
C VAL A 264 4.53 17.00 11.57
N VAL A 265 5.06 17.77 12.50
CA VAL A 265 5.63 17.32 13.77
C VAL A 265 4.72 17.80 14.91
N GLU A 266 4.79 17.16 16.07
CA GLU A 266 4.06 17.57 17.29
C GLU A 266 4.23 19.08 17.60
N ASP A 267 5.44 19.62 17.47
CA ASP A 267 5.73 21.05 17.65
C ASP A 267 5.05 21.95 16.61
N ASP A 268 4.72 21.44 15.42
CA ASP A 268 4.03 22.23 14.39
C ASP A 268 2.53 22.36 14.73
N ILE A 269 1.95 21.32 15.31
CA ILE A 269 0.56 21.30 15.78
C ILE A 269 0.40 22.21 17.00
N ARG A 270 1.37 22.17 17.94
CA ARG A 270 1.44 23.06 19.12
C ARG A 270 1.67 24.53 18.76
N GLU A 271 2.36 24.82 17.65
CA GLU A 271 2.66 26.18 17.17
C GLU A 271 1.47 26.81 16.43
N PHE A 272 0.81 26.06 15.56
CA PHE A 272 -0.19 26.60 14.62
C PHE A 272 -1.64 26.31 14.99
N THR A 273 -1.90 25.58 16.08
CA THR A 273 -3.26 25.23 16.50
C THR A 273 -3.41 25.32 18.02
N GLN A 274 -4.64 25.42 18.51
CA GLN A 274 -4.95 25.34 19.94
C GLN A 274 -5.07 23.88 20.44
N MET A 275 -4.70 22.88 19.62
CA MET A 275 -4.88 21.47 19.94
C MET A 275 -3.80 20.98 20.91
N LYS A 276 -4.24 20.46 22.06
CA LYS A 276 -3.36 19.84 23.06
C LYS A 276 -2.94 18.45 22.58
N VAL A 277 -1.64 18.25 22.42
CA VAL A 277 -1.06 16.94 22.08
C VAL A 277 -0.94 16.10 23.35
N ASP A 278 -2.02 15.40 23.68
CA ASP A 278 -2.17 14.55 24.87
C ASP A 278 -2.44 13.07 24.50
N LYS A 279 -2.78 12.23 25.49
CA LYS A 279 -3.14 10.82 25.24
C LYS A 279 -4.37 10.64 24.36
N ARG A 280 -5.31 11.59 24.34
CA ARG A 280 -6.51 11.57 23.47
C ARG A 280 -6.12 11.87 22.03
N PHE A 281 -5.24 12.85 21.82
CA PHE A 281 -4.66 13.13 20.50
C PHE A 281 -3.86 11.93 19.95
N GLN A 282 -3.07 11.25 20.79
CA GLN A 282 -2.39 10.00 20.37
C GLN A 282 -3.39 8.88 20.01
N GLY A 283 -4.54 8.78 20.70
CA GLY A 283 -5.65 7.91 20.29
C GLY A 283 -6.24 8.29 18.93
N ILE A 284 -6.40 9.59 18.67
CA ILE A 284 -6.87 10.12 17.38
C ILE A 284 -5.87 9.84 16.25
N LEU A 285 -4.56 9.99 16.49
CA LEU A 285 -3.52 9.61 15.52
C LEU A 285 -3.59 8.12 15.15
N ASN A 286 -3.83 7.24 16.12
CA ASN A 286 -4.04 5.81 15.85
C ASN A 286 -5.27 5.55 14.99
N MET A 287 -6.38 6.29 15.18
CA MET A 287 -7.56 6.22 14.32
C MET A 287 -7.27 6.71 12.90
N LEU A 288 -6.63 7.88 12.75
CA LEU A 288 -6.27 8.43 11.42
C LEU A 288 -5.29 7.52 10.66
N ARG A 289 -4.42 6.81 11.39
CA ARG A 289 -3.52 5.78 10.83
C ARG A 289 -4.28 4.52 10.39
N HIS A 290 -5.34 4.13 11.10
CA HIS A 290 -6.22 3.02 10.70
C HIS A 290 -7.03 3.37 9.45
N CYS A 291 -7.58 4.59 9.37
CA CYS A 291 -8.25 5.15 8.19
C CYS A 291 -7.27 5.60 7.07
N GLN A 292 -6.01 5.17 7.15
CA GLN A 292 -4.94 5.40 6.15
C GLN A 292 -4.71 6.86 5.74
N ARG A 293 -5.09 7.84 6.57
CA ARG A 293 -4.88 9.27 6.30
C ARG A 293 -3.45 9.73 6.59
N LEU A 294 -2.76 9.11 7.55
CA LEU A 294 -1.39 9.49 7.92
C LEU A 294 -0.47 8.30 8.22
N ARG A 295 0.84 8.53 8.07
CA ARG A 295 1.91 7.58 8.40
C ARG A 295 2.96 8.23 9.31
N GLU A 296 3.28 7.55 10.40
CA GLU A 296 4.44 7.92 11.24
C GLU A 296 5.76 7.51 10.60
N LEU A 297 6.73 8.43 10.59
CA LEU A 297 8.16 8.14 10.52
C LEU A 297 8.83 8.61 11.83
N ARG A 298 9.79 7.84 12.34
CA ARG A 298 10.51 8.15 13.59
C ARG A 298 12.01 8.18 13.29
N GLY A 299 12.68 9.31 13.57
CA GLY A 299 14.11 9.47 13.28
C GLY A 299 14.68 10.77 13.84
N GLY A 300 15.93 10.74 14.32
CA GLY A 300 16.59 11.90 14.93
C GLY A 300 15.87 12.43 16.17
N GLY A 301 15.27 11.56 16.98
CA GLY A 301 14.45 11.93 18.14
C GLY A 301 13.05 12.48 17.83
N VAL A 302 12.76 12.80 16.57
CA VAL A 302 11.51 13.44 16.13
C VAL A 302 10.56 12.42 15.49
N ILE A 303 9.27 12.50 15.84
CA ILE A 303 8.17 11.80 15.16
C ILE A 303 7.58 12.74 14.11
N ARG A 304 7.46 12.26 12.88
CA ARG A 304 6.90 12.98 11.73
C ARG A 304 5.65 12.26 11.26
N TYR A 305 4.54 12.98 11.21
CA TYR A 305 3.27 12.51 10.69
C TYR A 305 3.19 12.94 9.21
N MET A 306 3.50 12.00 8.31
CA MET A 306 3.33 12.21 6.87
C MET A 306 1.85 12.15 6.50
N LEU A 307 1.44 13.08 5.64
CA LEU A 307 0.09 13.23 5.11
C LEU A 307 0.02 12.38 3.83
N LEU A 308 -0.91 11.42 3.81
CA LEU A 308 -1.02 10.42 2.73
C LEU A 308 -1.93 10.84 1.59
#